data_AF-A0A6M3JLQ0-F1
#
_entry.id   AF-A0A6M3JLQ0-F1
#
_cell.length_a   1.000
_cell.length_b   1.000
_cell.length_c   1.000
_cell.angle_alpha   90.00
_cell.angle_beta   90.00
_cell.angle_gamma   90.00
#
_symmetry.space_group_name_H-M   'P 1'
#
loop_
_entity.id
_entity.type
_entity.pdbx_description
1 polymer ?
#
loop_
_entity_poly.entity_id
_entity_poly.type
_entity_poly.pdbx_seq_one_letter_code
_entity_poly.pdbx_strand_id
1 'polypeptide(L)' 'MTFEEILKIEPRLKPIIIEAEKMKHHKWHIKSMYWHRNLKPQMTKLVGMMSKNEKLSSCDTYDTVYRYFIDLMKI' A
#
# COMPACT_ATOMS: atom_id res chain seq x y z
N MET A 1 -8.44 -0.61 -12.56
CA MET A 1 -9.28 -0.39 -11.36
C MET A 1 -8.69 0.78 -10.60
N THR A 2 -9.52 1.69 -10.11
CA THR A 2 -9.09 2.86 -9.35
C THR A 2 -8.72 2.47 -7.91
N PHE A 3 -7.98 3.34 -7.24
CA PHE A 3 -7.61 3.13 -5.84
C PHE A 3 -8.84 3.08 -4.91
N GLU A 4 -9.86 3.89 -5.19
CA GLU A 4 -11.10 3.95 -4.41
C GLU A 4 -11.91 2.65 -4.51
N GLU A 5 -11.98 2.05 -5.70
CA GLU A 5 -12.60 0.74 -5.91
C GLU A 5 -11.85 -0.34 -5.13
N ILE A 6 -10.51 -0.34 -5.19
CA ILE A 6 -9.67 -1.28 -4.43
C ILE A 6 -9.93 -1.14 -2.93
N LEU A 7 -10.00 0.09 -2.41
CA LEU A 7 -10.28 0.37 -0.99
C LEU A 7 -11.67 -0.08 -0.52
N LYS A 8 -12.67 -0.04 -1.40
CA LYS A 8 -14.01 -0.57 -1.11
C LYS A 8 -13.99 -2.10 -1.01
N ILE A 9 -13.20 -2.77 -1.87
CA ILE A 9 -13.07 -4.23 -1.88
C ILE A 9 -12.19 -4.72 -0.71
N GLU A 10 -11.12 -4.00 -0.40
CA GLU A 10 -10.14 -4.36 0.63
C GLU A 10 -9.94 -3.24 1.67
N PRO A 11 -10.89 -3.09 2.61
CA PRO A 11 -10.84 -2.04 3.62
C PRO A 11 -9.68 -2.21 4.60
N ARG A 12 -9.02 -3.37 4.67
CA ARG A 12 -7.82 -3.58 5.52
C ARG A 12 -6.61 -2.78 5.06
N LEU A 13 -6.65 -2.17 3.86
CA LEU A 13 -5.65 -1.20 3.45
C LEU A 13 -5.71 0.11 4.26
N LYS A 14 -6.89 0.49 4.79
CA LYS A 14 -7.08 1.74 5.55
C LYS A 14 -6.10 1.90 6.74
N PRO A 15 -5.94 0.93 7.64
CA PRO A 15 -4.97 1.06 8.73
C PRO A 15 -3.53 1.20 8.23
N ILE A 16 -3.15 0.54 7.13
CA ILE A 16 -1.81 0.67 6.53
C ILE A 16 -1.60 2.09 6.00
N ILE A 17 -2.63 2.69 5.40
CA ILE A 17 -2.61 4.08 4.93
C ILE A 17 -2.40 5.02 6.12
N ILE A 18 -3.18 4.86 7.21
CA ILE A 18 -3.04 5.68 8.41
C ILE A 18 -1.60 5.62 8.98
N GLU A 19 -1.00 4.43 9.02
CA GLU A 19 0.41 4.29 9.44
C GLU A 19 1.38 4.97 8.47
N ALA A 20 1.16 4.86 7.15
CA ALA A 20 1.95 5.57 6.16
C ALA A 20 1.84 7.10 6.31
N GLU A 21 0.67 7.62 6.69
CA GLU A 21 0.49 9.05 6.94
C GLU A 21 1.32 9.55 8.12
N LYS A 22 1.40 8.78 9.21
CA LYS A 22 2.27 9.10 10.36
C LYS A 22 3.74 9.21 9.97
N MET A 23 4.15 8.48 8.93
CA MET A 23 5.53 8.50 8.44
C MET A 23 5.87 9.71 7.55
N LYS A 24 4.88 10.46 7.03
CA LYS A 24 5.09 11.57 6.07
C LYS A 24 6.13 12.59 6.51
N HIS A 25 6.16 12.93 7.80
CA HIS A 25 7.01 13.97 8.36
C HIS A 25 8.44 13.50 8.71
N HIS A 26 8.74 12.21 8.51
CA HIS A 26 10.05 11.65 8.82
C HIS A 26 11.04 11.82 7.66
N LYS A 27 12.34 11.71 7.98
CA LYS A 27 13.42 11.74 6.98
C LYS A 27 13.27 10.59 5.98
N TRP A 28 13.66 10.83 4.72
CA TRP A 28 13.50 9.88 3.62
C TRP A 28 14.02 8.46 3.92
N HIS A 29 15.23 8.33 4.49
CA HIS A 29 15.80 7.02 4.81
C HIS A 29 14.99 6.26 5.87
N ILE A 30 14.39 6.96 6.84
CA ILE A 30 13.51 6.34 7.85
C ILE A 30 12.23 5.85 7.19
N LYS A 31 11.62 6.69 6.34
CA LYS A 31 10.40 6.35 5.59
C LYS A 31 10.62 5.13 4.70
N SER A 32 11.69 5.13 3.92
CA SER A 32 12.06 4.03 3.02
C SER A 32 12.30 2.74 3.81
N MET A 33 13.10 2.79 4.87
CA MET A 33 13.35 1.63 5.73
C MET A 33 12.04 1.08 6.31
N TYR A 34 11.17 1.95 6.84
CA TYR A 34 9.90 1.56 7.43
C TYR A 34 8.94 0.99 6.39
N TRP A 35 8.87 1.59 5.19
CA TRP A 35 8.07 1.09 4.06
C TRP A 35 8.45 -0.34 3.70
N HIS A 36 9.74 -0.60 3.45
CA HIS A 36 10.20 -1.90 3.00
C HIS A 36 10.08 -2.98 4.09
N ARG A 37 10.26 -2.63 5.37
CA ARG A 37 10.20 -3.60 6.48
C ARG A 37 8.79 -3.87 7.00
N ASN A 38 7.90 -2.87 7.00
CA ASN A 38 6.62 -2.97 7.70
C ASN A 38 5.41 -2.88 6.76
N LEU A 39 5.34 -1.83 5.92
CA LEU A 39 4.11 -1.51 5.19
C LEU A 39 3.97 -2.28 3.88
N LYS A 40 5.03 -2.32 3.06
CA LYS A 40 5.03 -3.03 1.77
C LYS A 40 4.66 -4.51 1.91
N PRO A 41 5.21 -5.28 2.88
CA PRO A 41 4.84 -6.68 3.05
C PRO A 41 3.39 -6.90 3.49
N GLN A 42 2.79 -5.94 4.19
CA GLN A 42 1.37 -6.01 4.56
C GLN A 42 0.49 -5.70 3.35
N MET A 43 0.85 -4.65 2.59
CA MET A 43 0.15 -4.29 1.36
C MET A 43 0.13 -5.45 0.35
N THR A 44 1.27 -6.11 0.10
CA THR A 44 1.35 -7.22 -0.87
C THR A 44 0.45 -8.41 -0.49
N LYS A 45 0.21 -8.66 0.79
CA LYS A 45 -0.72 -9.72 1.23
C LYS A 45 -2.18 -9.41 0.94
N LEU A 46 -2.51 -8.14 0.75
CA LEU A 46 -3.87 -7.64 0.55
C LEU A 46 -4.17 -7.40 -0.93
N VAL A 47 -3.18 -6.98 -1.71
CA VAL A 47 -3.31 -6.67 -3.15
C VAL A 47 -2.12 -7.20 -3.95
N GLY A 48 -2.34 -7.47 -5.23
CA GLY A 48 -1.35 -8.10 -6.09
C GLY A 48 -1.40 -9.61 -6.04
N MET A 49 -0.41 -10.26 -6.65
CA MET A 49 -0.38 -11.72 -6.84
C MET A 49 -0.44 -12.54 -5.55
N MET A 50 -0.19 -11.94 -4.38
CA MET A 50 -0.31 -12.61 -3.07
C MET A 50 -1.66 -12.37 -2.38
N SER A 51 -2.57 -11.62 -3.00
CA SER A 51 -3.91 -11.40 -2.46
C SER A 51 -4.73 -12.69 -2.53
N LYS A 52 -5.45 -12.98 -1.44
CA LYS A 52 -6.45 -14.05 -1.42
C LYS A 52 -7.73 -13.70 -2.18
N ASN A 53 -7.93 -12.42 -2.50
CA ASN A 53 -9.09 -11.97 -3.26
C ASN A 53 -8.72 -11.96 -4.75
N GLU A 54 -9.32 -12.85 -5.53
CA GLU A 54 -9.02 -12.99 -6.96
C GLU A 54 -9.19 -11.69 -7.74
N LYS A 55 -10.15 -10.83 -7.35
CA LYS A 55 -10.36 -9.51 -7.98
C LYS A 55 -9.19 -8.55 -7.77
N LEU A 56 -8.39 -8.78 -6.74
CA LEU A 56 -7.22 -7.97 -6.38
C LEU A 56 -5.91 -8.70 -6.67
N SER A 57 -5.98 -9.90 -7.26
CA SER A 57 -4.81 -10.70 -7.61
C SER A 57 -4.30 -10.35 -9.01
N SER A 58 -3.82 -9.12 -9.18
CA SER A 58 -3.25 -8.66 -10.44
C SER A 58 -2.10 -7.67 -10.25
N CYS A 59 -1.17 -7.63 -11.20
CA CYS A 59 -0.08 -6.64 -11.21
C CYS A 59 -0.64 -5.21 -11.21
N ASP A 60 -1.68 -4.93 -11.98
CA ASP A 60 -2.28 -3.60 -12.08
C ASP A 60 -2.81 -3.10 -10.73
N THR A 61 -3.44 -3.99 -9.95
CA THR A 61 -3.93 -3.64 -8.61
C THR A 61 -2.81 -3.40 -7.62
N TYR A 62 -1.72 -4.17 -7.72
CA TYR A 62 -0.52 -3.93 -6.92
C TYR A 62 0.09 -2.57 -7.28
N ASP A 63 0.29 -2.28 -8.56
CA ASP A 63 0.91 -1.04 -9.04
C ASP A 63 0.09 0.19 -8.67
N THR A 64 -1.24 0.10 -8.77
CA THR A 64 -2.15 1.18 -8.38
C THR A 64 -1.97 1.55 -6.91
N VAL A 65 -1.98 0.54 -6.02
CA VAL A 65 -1.82 0.77 -4.58
C VAL A 65 -0.39 1.17 -4.24
N TYR A 66 0.60 0.55 -4.88
CA TYR A 66 2.00 0.87 -4.70
C TYR A 66 2.29 2.35 -5.01
N ARG A 67 1.86 2.84 -6.19
CA ARG A 67 2.03 4.24 -6.58
C ARG A 67 1.40 5.20 -5.58
N TYR A 68 0.19 4.89 -5.10
CA TYR A 68 -0.46 5.66 -4.05
C TYR A 68 0.43 5.81 -2.81
N PHE A 69 1.02 4.72 -2.31
CA PHE A 69 1.91 4.77 -1.14
C PHE A 69 3.21 5.55 -1.40
N ILE A 70 3.81 5.38 -2.58
CA ILE A 70 5.00 6.14 -2.99
C ILE A 70 4.71 7.65 -2.99
N ASP A 71 3.58 8.04 -3.59
CA ASP A 71 3.17 9.44 -3.65
C ASP A 71 2.82 10.01 -2.27
N LEU A 72 2.16 9.20 -1.44
CA LEU A 72 1.76 9.54 -0.08
C LEU A 72 2.97 9.77 0.82
N MET A 73 3.96 8.88 0.77
CA MET A 73 5.12 8.88 1.65
C MET A 73 6.30 9.66 1.09
N LYS A 74 6.32 9.99 -0.21
CA LYS A 74 7.46 10.64 -0.90
C LYS A 74 8.76 9.87 -0.65
N ILE A 75 8.75 8.58 -0.99
CA ILE A 75 9.88 7.65 -0.86
C ILE A 75 10.41 7.19 -2.21
#